data_AF-A0A3S1F3M2-F1
#
_entry.id   AF-A0A3S1F3M2-F1
#
_cell.length_a   1.000
_cell.length_b   1.000
_cell.length_c   1.000
_cell.angle_alpha   90.00
_cell.angle_beta   90.00
_cell.angle_gamma   90.00
#
_symmetry.space_group_name_H-M   'P 1'
#
loop_
_entity.id
_entity.type
_entity.pdbx_description
1 polymer ?
#
loop_
_entity_poly.entity_id
_entity_poly.type
_entity_poly.pdbx_seq_one_letter_code
_entity_poly.pdbx_strand_id
1 'polypeptide(L)' 'MRSVLCYGDSNTHGQIPGRGPLERYGPGERWPGILRSQLGPDWYVIEEGLSGRTT' A
#
# COMPACT_ATOMS: atom_id res chain seq x y z
N MET A 1 2.47 20.71 1.15
CA MET A 1 2.68 19.25 1.21
C MET A 1 1.70 18.65 2.21
N ARG A 2 0.85 17.74 1.76
CA ARG A 2 -0.14 17.02 2.59
C ARG A 2 0.31 15.58 2.75
N SER A 3 0.03 14.98 3.89
CA SER A 3 0.37 13.57 4.16
C SER A 3 -0.90 12.75 4.29
N VAL A 4 -0.87 11.51 3.78
CA VAL A 4 -1.92 10.51 3.99
C VAL A 4 -1.29 9.20 4.43
N LEU A 5 -1.86 8.62 5.48
CA LEU A 5 -1.47 7.30 5.99
C LEU A 5 -2.46 6.25 5.50
N CYS A 6 -1.95 5.26 4.79
CA CYS A 6 -2.68 4.04 4.43
C CYS A 6 -2.35 2.97 5.47
N TYR A 7 -3.15 2.86 6.53
CA TYR A 7 -2.98 1.86 7.59
C TYR A 7 -3.90 0.66 7.33
N GLY A 8 -3.33 -0.53 7.15
CA GLY A 8 -4.14 -1.71 6.84
C GLY A 8 -3.40 -3.04 6.89
N ASP A 9 -4.03 -4.04 6.30
CA ASP A 9 -3.62 -5.45 6.32
C ASP A 9 -2.84 -5.87 5.06
N SER A 10 -2.92 -7.14 4.67
CA SER A 10 -2.32 -7.71 3.47
C SER A 10 -2.77 -7.01 2.18
N ASN A 11 -3.97 -6.42 2.15
CA ASN A 11 -4.46 -5.67 0.99
C ASN A 11 -3.74 -4.34 0.84
N THR A 12 -3.36 -3.70 1.97
CA THR A 12 -2.56 -2.46 1.96
C THR A 12 -1.09 -2.75 1.74
N HIS A 13 -0.60 -3.87 2.28
CA HIS A 13 0.73 -4.38 1.93
C HIS A 13 0.82 -4.64 0.42
N GLY A 14 -0.22 -5.21 -0.18
CA GLY A 14 -0.23 -5.65 -1.57
C GLY A 14 0.34 -7.06 -1.71
N GLN A 15 -0.05 -7.98 -0.82
CA GLN A 15 0.31 -9.39 -0.92
C GLN A 15 -0.30 -10.01 -2.19
N ILE A 16 0.48 -10.80 -2.93
CA ILE A 16 0.01 -11.43 -4.17
C ILE A 16 -0.79 -12.71 -3.83
N PRO A 17 -2.07 -12.84 -4.25
CA PRO A 17 -2.87 -14.03 -3.99
C PRO A 17 -2.27 -15.30 -4.63
N GLY A 18 -2.35 -16.42 -3.92
CA GLY A 18 -1.86 -17.71 -4.42
C GLY A 18 -0.33 -17.86 -4.45
N ARG A 19 0.40 -16.90 -3.87
CA ARG A 19 1.86 -16.88 -3.80
C ARG A 19 2.37 -16.86 -2.35
N GLY A 20 3.69 -16.89 -2.18
CA GLY A 20 4.32 -16.87 -0.86
C GLY A 20 3.97 -15.59 -0.07
N PRO A 21 4.00 -15.62 1.29
CA PRO A 21 3.62 -14.49 2.13
C PRO A 21 4.54 -13.26 2.00
N LEU A 22 5.71 -13.45 1.40
CA LEU A 22 6.70 -12.40 1.14
C LEU A 22 6.53 -11.77 -0.25
N GLU A 23 5.69 -12.35 -1.11
CA GLU A 23 5.47 -11.81 -2.44
C GLU A 23 4.49 -10.63 -2.38
N ARG A 24 4.99 -9.49 -2.86
CA ARG A 24 4.33 -8.19 -2.78
C ARG A 24 4.29 -7.55 -4.17
N TYR A 25 3.15 -6.98 -4.52
CA TYR A 25 3.01 -6.12 -5.69
C TYR A 25 4.00 -4.95 -5.64
N GLY A 26 4.50 -4.58 -6.81
CA GLY A 26 5.41 -3.46 -6.98
C GLY A 26 4.79 -2.13 -6.56
N PRO A 27 5.62 -1.09 -6.37
CA PRO A 27 5.17 0.23 -5.90
C PRO A 27 4.24 0.99 -6.85
N GLY A 28 4.11 0.57 -8.11
CA GLY A 28 3.12 1.12 -9.05
C GLY A 28 1.86 0.26 -9.19
N GLU A 29 1.83 -0.92 -8.58
CA GLU A 29 0.77 -1.91 -8.74
C GLU A 29 -0.15 -1.98 -7.52
N ARG A 30 0.42 -1.83 -6.31
CA ARG A 30 -0.38 -1.77 -5.08
C ARG A 30 -1.13 -0.44 -4.97
N TRP A 31 -2.32 -0.49 -4.37
CA TRP A 31 -3.25 0.65 -4.38
C TRP A 31 -2.71 1.93 -3.73
N PRO A 32 -1.86 1.93 -2.67
CA PRO A 32 -1.30 3.19 -2.16
C PRO A 32 -0.32 3.84 -3.16
N GLY A 33 0.36 3.02 -3.96
CA GLY A 33 1.23 3.46 -5.05
C GLY A 33 0.47 4.13 -6.19
N ILE A 34 -0.67 3.54 -6.57
CA ILE A 34 -1.61 4.12 -7.53
C ILE A 34 -2.24 5.40 -6.96
N LEU A 35 -2.62 5.40 -5.68
CA LEU A 35 -3.14 6.59 -5.01
C LEU A 35 -2.12 7.73 -5.08
N ARG A 36 -0.84 7.46 -4.78
CA ARG A 36 0.24 8.46 -4.87
C ARG A 36 0.35 9.05 -6.27
N SER A 37 0.28 8.23 -7.33
CA SER A 37 0.38 8.74 -8.70
C SER A 37 -0.83 9.58 -9.11
N GLN A 38 -2.03 9.23 -8.64
CA GLN A 38 -3.27 9.96 -8.91
C GLN A 38 -3.37 11.27 -8.11
N LEU A 39 -2.90 11.30 -6.87
CA LEU A 39 -2.89 12.50 -6.03
C LEU A 39 -1.87 13.55 -6.48
N GLY A 40 -0.77 13.11 -7.11
CA GLY A 40 0.27 14.00 -7.62
C GLY A 40 1.26 14.49 -6.55
N PRO A 41 2.17 15.40 -6.94
CA PRO A 41 3.39 15.71 -6.19
C PRO A 41 3.16 16.49 -4.87
N ASP A 42 1.97 17.07 -4.68
CA ASP A 42 1.64 17.79 -3.44
C ASP A 42 1.34 16.88 -2.24
N TRP A 43 1.26 15.56 -2.50
CA TRP A 43 0.92 14.54 -1.52
C TRP A 43 2.09 13.59 -1.22
N TYR A 44 2.21 13.27 0.06
CA TYR A 44 3.09 12.23 0.57
C TYR A 44 2.24 11.07 1.12
N VAL A 45 2.34 9.90 0.48
CA VAL A 45 1.61 8.69 0.86
C VAL A 45 2.50 7.79 1.71
N ILE A 46 2.06 7.46 2.92
CA ILE A 46 2.74 6.56 3.85
C ILE A 46 1.99 5.23 3.85
N GLU A 47 2.71 4.14 3.61
CA GLU A 47 2.15 2.80 3.51
C GLU A 47 2.44 1.97 4.76
N GLU A 48 1.44 1.80 5.63
CA GLU A 48 1.51 0.97 6.83
C GLU A 48 0.65 -0.28 6.66
N GLY A 49 1.04 -1.15 5.72
CA GLY A 49 0.38 -2.44 5.46
C GLY A 49 1.09 -3.62 6.11
N LEU A 50 0.40 -4.35 6.98
CA LEU A 50 0.90 -5.55 7.66
C LEU A 50 -0.05 -6.75 7.43
N SER A 51 0.40 -7.75 6.67
CA SER A 51 -0.38 -8.98 6.47
C SER A 51 -0.77 -9.64 7.80
N GLY A 52 -2.04 -10.01 7.92
CA GLY A 52 -2.59 -10.62 9.13
C GLY A 52 -2.93 -9.63 10.26
N ARG A 53 -2.79 -8.31 10.05
CA ARG A 53 -3.23 -7.30 11.02
C ARG A 53 -4.73 -7.39 11.28
N THR A 54 -5.11 -7.28 12.55
CA THR A 54 -6.49 -7.20 13.05
C THR A 54 -6.81 -5.78 13.59
N THR A 55 -8.07 -5.55 13.96
CA THR A 55 -8.55 -4.32 14.63
C THR A 55 -8.34 -4.33 16.13
#